data_AF-A0A7G9YDQ6-F1
#
_entry.id   AF-A0A7G9YDQ6-F1
#
_cell.length_a   1.000
_cell.length_b   1.000
_cell.length_c   1.000
_cell.angle_alpha   90.00
_cell.angle_beta   90.00
_cell.angle_gamma   90.00
#
_symmetry.space_group_name_H-M   'P 1'
#
loop_
_entity.id
_entity.type
_entity.pdbx_description
1 polymer ?
#
loop_
_entity_poly.entity_id
_entity_poly.type
_entity_poly.pdbx_seq_one_letter_code
_entity_poly.pdbx_strand_id
1 'polypeptide(L)'
;MFDSSIFKKLEKNDFRVLTGIEIGMRNYQWVLSDTLSSFSRLPTSEVTYRINRLLKFGLIKRTTTPYTGYRIHFGGYDVLALGRLTRRGLSAIGENIGVGKESVVYEGIYDCEPAILKFHRAGYTSFKQVSRQRDTGREHHWIFVAKRAAERERDALATLQNKVRVPGIIDYNRHVVVMTVAHGSELSKTTVDDPDWFLDGIIEQIRKIYAAGFIHADLSEYNVFASPEGVEIIDWPGYVTTIHPDAKFLLTRDVGNVLTFFNRKYGVVRECDEVVDYVKCCNGQSNHKHTATDAHTT
;
A
#
# COMPACT_ATOMS: atom_id res chain seq x y z
N MET A 1 8.87 14.03 -6.83
CA MET A 1 9.74 12.84 -6.92
C MET A 1 10.74 12.93 -5.77
N PHE A 2 11.15 11.80 -5.17
CA PHE A 2 12.14 11.81 -4.10
C PHE A 2 13.48 12.36 -4.59
N ASP A 3 14.13 13.22 -3.80
CA ASP A 3 15.43 13.81 -4.11
C ASP A 3 16.48 13.26 -3.13
N SER A 4 17.29 12.32 -3.62
CA SER A 4 18.35 11.67 -2.83
C SER A 4 19.45 12.64 -2.41
N SER A 5 19.65 13.74 -3.14
CA SER A 5 20.65 14.76 -2.82
C SER A 5 20.25 15.57 -1.57
N ILE A 6 18.96 15.83 -1.40
CA ILE A 6 18.42 16.48 -0.20
C ILE A 6 18.55 15.53 0.99
N PHE A 7 18.20 14.26 0.83
CA PHE A 7 18.26 13.27 1.91
C PHE A 7 19.66 13.17 2.54
N LYS A 8 20.72 13.14 1.71
CA LYS A 8 22.11 13.09 2.17
C LYS A 8 22.55 14.34 2.94
N LYS A 9 21.89 15.48 2.74
CA LYS A 9 22.21 16.76 3.42
C LYS A 9 21.50 16.90 4.78
N LEU A 10 20.63 15.97 5.16
CA LEU A 10 19.85 16.10 6.40
C LEU A 10 20.60 15.55 7.60
N GLU A 11 20.51 16.30 8.70
CA GLU A 11 21.15 15.96 9.98
C GLU A 11 20.13 15.43 10.99
N LYS A 12 20.62 14.79 12.05
CA LYS A 12 19.78 14.19 13.10
C LYS A 12 18.70 15.14 13.64
N ASN A 13 19.03 16.41 13.85
CA ASN A 13 18.10 17.41 14.37
C ASN A 13 17.03 17.83 13.33
N ASP A 14 17.32 17.74 12.03
CA ASP A 14 16.31 17.96 10.98
C ASP A 14 15.20 16.89 11.09
N PHE A 15 15.59 15.62 11.28
CA PHE A 15 14.63 14.53 11.52
C PHE A 15 13.82 14.73 12.81
N ARG A 16 14.43 15.26 13.87
CA ARG A 16 13.72 15.54 15.14
C ARG A 16 12.68 16.64 14.97
N VAL A 17 13.00 17.71 14.25
CA VAL A 17 12.04 18.78 13.95
C VAL A 17 10.93 18.28 13.04
N LEU A 18 11.25 17.53 11.98
CA LEU A 18 10.24 16.89 11.13
C LEU A 18 9.31 15.97 11.94
N THR A 19 9.85 15.13 12.82
CA THR A 19 9.05 14.26 13.69
C THR A 19 8.17 15.08 14.64
N GLY A 20 8.69 16.19 15.18
CA GLY A 20 7.91 17.10 16.02
C GLY A 20 6.72 17.73 15.29
N ILE A 21 6.92 18.13 14.02
CA ILE A 21 5.83 18.63 13.17
C ILE A 21 4.83 17.50 12.90
N GLU A 22 5.26 16.29 12.57
CA GLU A 22 4.37 15.14 12.34
C GLU A 22 3.49 14.85 13.56
N ILE A 23 4.07 14.85 14.76
CA ILE A 23 3.35 14.66 16.02
C ILE A 23 2.34 15.79 16.22
N GLY A 24 2.75 17.05 16.04
CA GLY A 24 1.86 18.20 16.13
C GLY A 24 0.70 18.13 15.13
N MET A 25 0.93 17.60 13.93
CA MET A 25 -0.09 17.48 12.88
C MET A 25 -1.25 16.54 13.25
N ARG A 26 -1.11 15.72 14.30
CA ARG A 26 -2.23 14.94 14.83
C ARG A 26 -3.33 15.81 15.44
N ASN A 27 -2.93 16.94 16.03
CA ASN A 27 -3.83 17.82 16.77
C ASN A 27 -4.05 19.18 16.07
N TYR A 28 -3.12 19.59 15.20
CA TYR A 28 -3.11 20.89 14.54
C TYR A 28 -3.03 20.76 13.02
N GLN A 29 -3.83 21.52 12.27
CA GLN A 29 -3.70 21.59 10.81
C GLN A 29 -2.38 22.28 10.40
N TRP A 30 -2.01 23.32 11.14
CA TRP A 30 -0.73 24.01 11.06
C TRP A 30 -0.12 24.02 12.45
N VAL A 31 1.04 23.40 12.63
CA VAL A 31 1.68 23.26 13.94
C VAL A 31 2.30 24.59 14.34
N LEU A 32 1.89 25.14 15.48
CA LEU A 32 2.38 26.40 16.03
C LEU A 32 3.89 26.35 16.28
N SER A 33 4.60 27.41 15.88
CA SER A 33 6.06 27.52 16.08
C SER A 33 6.49 27.25 17.52
N ASP A 34 5.76 27.81 18.48
CA ASP A 34 6.11 27.76 19.91
C ASP A 34 6.00 26.35 20.49
N THR A 35 5.13 25.52 19.90
CA THR A 35 4.94 24.12 20.33
C THR A 35 6.05 23.19 19.81
N LEU A 36 6.77 23.59 18.76
CA LEU A 36 7.76 22.72 18.10
C LEU A 36 9.00 22.47 18.94
N SER A 37 9.40 23.40 19.82
CA SER A 37 10.50 23.17 20.77
C SER A 37 10.18 22.01 21.71
N SER A 38 8.95 21.96 22.24
CA SER A 38 8.48 20.87 23.09
C SER A 38 8.43 19.54 22.35
N PHE A 39 7.80 19.49 21.15
CA PHE A 39 7.67 18.25 20.40
C PHE A 39 9.00 17.68 19.89
N SER A 40 9.94 18.54 19.49
CA SER A 40 11.26 18.11 19.00
C SER A 40 12.28 17.88 20.13
N ARG A 41 11.98 18.37 21.34
CA ARG A 41 12.88 18.41 22.51
C ARG A 41 14.21 19.12 22.18
N LEU A 42 14.13 20.23 21.45
CA LEU A 42 15.26 21.05 21.02
C LEU A 42 15.06 22.50 21.45
N PRO A 43 16.14 23.26 21.73
CA PRO A 43 16.04 24.69 22.00
C PRO A 43 15.39 25.45 20.85
N THR A 44 14.66 26.53 21.15
CA THR A 44 13.94 27.34 20.15
C THR A 44 14.86 27.83 19.03
N SER A 45 16.08 28.27 19.35
CA SER A 45 17.07 28.72 18.36
C SER A 45 17.43 27.63 17.34
N GLU A 46 17.67 26.40 17.81
CA GLU A 46 17.95 25.25 16.96
C GLU A 46 16.72 24.91 16.10
N VAL A 47 15.53 24.90 16.69
CA VAL A 47 14.28 24.64 15.94
C VAL A 47 14.09 25.66 14.82
N THR A 48 14.28 26.96 15.09
CA THR A 48 14.16 28.01 14.07
C THR A 48 15.18 27.83 12.94
N TYR A 49 16.43 27.50 13.27
CA TYR A 49 17.46 27.21 12.27
C TYR A 49 17.04 26.04 11.35
N ARG A 50 16.60 24.93 11.96
CA ARG A 50 16.18 23.72 11.25
C ARG A 50 14.93 23.95 10.40
N ILE A 51 13.95 24.69 10.91
CA ILE A 51 12.76 25.10 10.15
C ILE A 51 13.14 25.85 8.87
N ASN A 52 14.04 26.84 8.98
CA ASN A 52 14.49 27.61 7.82
C ASN A 52 15.18 26.72 6.79
N ARG A 53 15.99 25.76 7.25
CA ARG A 53 16.66 24.78 6.39
C ARG A 53 15.65 23.83 5.71
N LEU A 54 14.69 23.28 6.46
CA LEU A 54 13.63 22.41 5.95
C LEU A 54 12.70 23.12 4.95
N LEU A 55 12.44 24.41 5.14
CA LEU A 55 11.71 25.25 4.18
C LEU A 55 12.49 25.42 2.87
N LYS A 56 13.80 25.69 2.95
CA LYS A 56 14.68 25.80 1.77
C LYS A 56 14.70 24.51 0.96
N PHE A 57 14.66 23.36 1.63
CA PHE A 57 14.58 22.06 0.97
C PHE A 57 13.16 21.68 0.50
N GLY A 58 12.14 22.51 0.77
CA GLY A 58 10.76 22.22 0.38
C GLY A 58 10.12 21.03 1.11
N LEU A 59 10.70 20.60 2.24
CA LEU A 59 10.23 19.45 3.03
C LEU A 59 9.04 19.80 3.92
N ILE A 60 8.89 21.08 4.25
CA ILE A 60 7.77 21.62 5.03
C ILE A 60 7.17 22.84 4.32
N LYS A 61 5.95 23.21 4.72
CA LYS A 61 5.28 24.45 4.31
C LYS A 61 5.03 25.32 5.53
N ARG A 62 5.05 26.63 5.34
CA ARG A 62 4.74 27.64 6.36
C ARG A 62 3.44 28.36 6.00
N THR A 63 2.65 28.69 7.00
CA THR A 63 1.60 29.72 6.94
C THR A 63 1.91 30.84 7.94
N THR A 64 1.40 32.03 7.68
CA THR A 64 1.42 33.18 8.61
C THR A 64 0.02 33.59 9.06
N THR A 65 -1.02 33.03 8.45
CA THR A 65 -2.42 33.37 8.74
C THR A 65 -3.16 32.09 9.16
N PRO A 66 -3.94 32.11 10.25
CA PRO A 66 -4.10 33.22 11.22
C PRO A 66 -2.90 33.39 12.18
N TYR A 67 -1.96 32.45 12.18
CA TYR A 67 -0.72 32.49 12.99
C TYR A 67 0.45 31.86 12.23
N THR A 68 1.67 32.03 12.73
CA THR A 68 2.84 31.32 12.16
C THR A 68 2.79 29.85 12.51
N GLY A 69 2.60 29.00 11.50
CA GLY A 69 2.52 27.55 11.67
C GLY A 69 3.19 26.79 10.53
N TYR A 70 3.48 25.52 10.79
CA TYR A 70 4.23 24.65 9.88
C TYR A 70 3.51 23.33 9.66
N ARG A 71 3.66 22.77 8.45
CA ARG A 71 3.15 21.44 8.11
C ARG A 71 4.16 20.69 7.25
N ILE A 72 4.14 19.37 7.34
CA ILE A 72 4.97 18.50 6.50
C ILE A 72 4.44 18.48 5.06
N HIS A 73 5.36 18.47 4.10
CA HIS A 73 5.11 18.19 2.70
C HIS A 73 5.56 16.76 2.33
N PHE A 74 5.14 16.21 1.18
CA PHE A 74 5.37 14.80 0.84
C PHE A 74 6.86 14.45 0.88
N GLY A 75 7.74 15.32 0.38
CA GLY A 75 9.18 15.12 0.48
C GLY A 75 9.69 15.02 1.92
N GLY A 76 9.14 15.81 2.86
CA GLY A 76 9.48 15.69 4.28
C GLY A 76 8.98 14.38 4.90
N TYR A 77 7.81 13.91 4.47
CA TYR A 77 7.24 12.64 4.91
C TYR A 77 8.03 11.45 4.35
N ASP A 78 8.47 11.51 3.09
CA ASP A 78 9.35 10.54 2.43
C ASP A 78 10.68 10.41 3.19
N VAL A 79 11.31 11.54 3.46
CA VAL A 79 12.55 11.62 4.24
C VAL A 79 12.36 10.96 5.61
N LEU A 80 11.27 11.27 6.33
CA LEU A 80 10.99 10.64 7.62
C LEU A 80 10.81 9.12 7.51
N ALA A 81 10.11 8.67 6.46
CA ALA A 81 9.91 7.25 6.18
C ALA A 81 11.25 6.55 5.95
N LEU A 82 12.00 7.03 4.96
CA LEU A 82 13.29 6.52 4.54
C LEU A 82 14.33 6.58 5.63
N GLY A 83 14.40 7.66 6.40
CA GLY A 83 15.37 7.80 7.49
C GLY A 83 15.19 6.76 8.60
N ARG A 84 14.02 6.14 8.74
CA ARG A 84 13.84 4.98 9.62
C ARG A 84 14.24 3.69 8.92
N LEU A 85 13.83 3.50 7.67
CA LEU A 85 14.12 2.31 6.87
C LEU A 85 15.63 2.14 6.67
N THR A 86 16.38 3.22 6.44
CA THR A 86 17.85 3.19 6.28
C THR A 86 18.58 2.80 7.55
N ARG A 87 18.00 3.07 8.72
CA ARG A 87 18.55 2.61 10.01
C ARG A 87 18.24 1.15 10.30
N ARG A 88 17.31 0.54 9.57
CA ARG A 88 16.86 -0.84 9.78
C ARG A 88 17.44 -1.82 8.76
N GLY A 89 17.66 -1.38 7.52
CA GLY A 89 18.19 -2.27 6.47
C GLY A 89 18.26 -1.67 5.06
N LEU A 90 17.56 -0.57 4.78
CA LEU A 90 17.57 0.04 3.45
C LEU A 90 18.92 0.69 3.13
N SER A 91 19.65 0.15 2.16
CA SER A 91 20.99 0.60 1.78
C SER A 91 21.02 1.43 0.49
N ALA A 92 20.11 1.17 -0.45
CA ALA A 92 20.03 1.90 -1.73
C ALA A 92 18.59 2.08 -2.21
N ILE A 93 18.37 3.15 -2.98
CA ILE A 93 17.14 3.39 -3.75
C ILE A 93 17.58 3.60 -5.20
N GLY A 94 17.03 2.81 -6.09
CA GLY A 94 17.31 2.79 -7.52
C GLY A 94 16.31 3.62 -8.32
N GLU A 95 15.98 3.10 -9.51
CA GLU A 95 15.11 3.79 -10.46
C GLU A 95 13.65 3.79 -10.03
N ASN A 96 12.90 4.73 -10.58
CA ASN A 96 11.46 4.77 -10.46
C ASN A 96 10.86 3.86 -11.55
N ILE A 97 10.31 2.74 -11.13
CA ILE A 97 9.75 1.72 -12.02
C ILE A 97 8.25 1.90 -12.26
N GLY A 98 7.59 2.79 -11.52
CA GLY A 98 6.14 2.98 -11.64
C GLY A 98 5.63 4.25 -10.98
N VAL A 99 4.85 5.03 -11.73
CA VAL A 99 4.09 6.16 -11.21
C VAL A 99 2.61 5.91 -11.46
N GLY A 100 1.91 5.54 -10.39
CA GLY A 100 0.46 5.43 -10.40
C GLY A 100 -0.22 6.74 -10.00
N LYS A 101 -1.56 6.78 -10.10
CA LYS A 101 -2.36 7.90 -9.57
C LYS A 101 -2.21 8.06 -8.06
N GLU A 102 -1.97 6.95 -7.36
CA GLU A 102 -2.01 6.86 -5.90
C GLU A 102 -0.74 6.31 -5.26
N SER A 103 0.28 5.99 -6.07
CA SER A 103 1.55 5.44 -5.57
C SER A 103 2.71 5.81 -6.48
N VAL A 104 3.92 5.80 -5.91
CA VAL A 104 5.19 5.86 -6.66
C VAL A 104 6.05 4.70 -6.19
N VAL A 105 6.59 3.93 -7.13
CA VAL A 105 7.31 2.69 -6.86
C VAL A 105 8.76 2.86 -7.27
N TYR A 106 9.67 2.52 -6.36
CA TYR A 106 11.11 2.54 -6.59
C TYR A 106 11.69 1.17 -6.35
N GLU A 107 12.74 0.85 -7.09
CA GLU A 107 13.64 -0.24 -6.70
C GLU A 107 14.51 0.21 -5.52
N GLY A 108 15.02 -0.76 -4.77
CA GLY A 108 16.00 -0.53 -3.74
C GLY A 108 16.69 -1.81 -3.29
N ILE A 109 17.58 -1.65 -2.33
CA ILE A 109 18.29 -2.76 -1.69
C ILE A 109 18.01 -2.68 -0.20
N TYR A 110 17.46 -3.75 0.37
CA TYR A 110 17.16 -3.88 1.79
C TYR A 110 17.84 -5.13 2.33
N ASP A 111 18.65 -4.99 3.38
CA ASP A 111 19.45 -6.09 3.95
C ASP A 111 20.27 -6.86 2.91
N CYS A 112 20.86 -6.10 1.97
CA CYS A 112 21.66 -6.60 0.83
C CYS A 112 20.88 -7.36 -0.27
N GLU A 113 19.56 -7.43 -0.19
CA GLU A 113 18.71 -8.08 -1.18
C GLU A 113 17.88 -7.05 -1.99
N PRO A 114 17.55 -7.34 -3.26
CA PRO A 114 16.65 -6.50 -4.06
C PRO A 114 15.26 -6.38 -3.43
N ALA A 115 14.74 -5.15 -3.37
CA ALA A 115 13.44 -4.85 -2.78
C ALA A 115 12.70 -3.77 -3.58
N ILE A 116 11.39 -3.76 -3.43
CA ILE A 116 10.49 -2.74 -3.97
C ILE A 116 10.03 -1.82 -2.85
N LEU A 117 10.19 -0.51 -3.05
CA LEU A 117 9.71 0.54 -2.18
C LEU A 117 8.48 1.20 -2.79
N LYS A 118 7.31 0.90 -2.23
CA LYS A 118 6.04 1.50 -2.66
C LYS A 118 5.66 2.66 -1.76
N PHE A 119 5.71 3.87 -2.30
CA PHE A 119 5.29 5.09 -1.64
C PHE A 119 3.83 5.38 -1.94
N HIS A 120 2.97 5.35 -0.94
CA HIS A 120 1.57 5.71 -1.09
C HIS A 120 1.41 7.23 -1.17
N ARG A 121 0.60 7.66 -2.13
CA ARG A 121 0.22 9.04 -2.43
C ARG A 121 -1.31 9.23 -2.42
N ALA A 122 -2.06 8.25 -1.93
CA ALA A 122 -3.52 8.29 -1.85
C ALA A 122 -4.02 9.65 -1.34
N GLY A 123 -4.98 10.21 -2.07
CA GLY A 123 -5.52 11.55 -1.83
C GLY A 123 -4.76 12.70 -2.49
N TYR A 124 -3.51 12.58 -2.95
CA TYR A 124 -2.76 13.74 -3.47
C TYR A 124 -3.40 14.44 -4.68
N THR A 125 -3.90 13.67 -5.65
CA THR A 125 -4.59 14.16 -6.85
C THR A 125 -5.97 14.73 -6.52
N SER A 126 -6.76 14.00 -5.73
CA SER A 126 -8.06 14.45 -5.22
C SER A 126 -7.93 15.71 -4.37
N PHE A 127 -6.87 15.86 -3.56
CA PHE A 127 -6.58 17.07 -2.79
C PHE A 127 -6.07 18.22 -3.65
N LYS A 128 -5.38 18.00 -4.77
CA LYS A 128 -5.09 19.09 -5.72
C LYS A 128 -6.38 19.68 -6.30
N GLN A 129 -7.34 18.82 -6.64
CA GLN A 129 -8.66 19.26 -7.13
C GLN A 129 -9.51 19.88 -6.00
N VAL A 130 -9.53 19.29 -4.81
CA VAL A 130 -10.29 19.79 -3.64
C VAL A 130 -9.62 21.00 -2.98
N SER A 131 -8.31 21.24 -3.13
CA SER A 131 -7.69 22.49 -2.67
C SER A 131 -8.18 23.73 -3.45
N ARG A 132 -8.88 23.54 -4.58
CA ARG A 132 -9.65 24.59 -5.25
C ARG A 132 -11.05 24.79 -4.65
N GLN A 133 -11.56 23.83 -3.86
CA GLN A 133 -12.85 23.89 -3.18
C GLN A 133 -12.76 23.27 -1.77
N ARG A 134 -12.42 24.11 -0.79
CA ARG A 134 -12.53 23.91 0.68
C ARG A 134 -11.62 22.82 1.29
N ASP A 135 -10.89 23.25 2.34
CA ASP A 135 -10.08 22.42 3.23
C ASP A 135 -10.95 21.33 3.89
N THR A 136 -10.74 20.07 3.50
CA THR A 136 -11.37 18.92 4.16
C THR A 136 -10.59 18.58 5.44
N GLY A 137 -11.32 18.18 6.49
CA GLY A 137 -10.85 18.18 7.88
C GLY A 137 -9.58 17.38 8.21
N ARG A 138 -9.15 17.48 9.49
CA ARG A 138 -7.89 16.99 10.06
C ARG A 138 -7.57 15.52 9.74
N GLU A 139 -8.58 14.65 9.80
CA GLU A 139 -8.46 13.21 9.52
C GLU A 139 -8.23 12.87 8.04
N HIS A 140 -8.49 13.83 7.16
CA HIS A 140 -8.36 13.68 5.72
C HIS A 140 -7.02 14.22 5.21
N HIS A 141 -6.17 14.83 6.05
CA HIS A 141 -4.88 15.32 5.56
C HIS A 141 -4.11 14.20 4.87
N TRP A 142 -3.66 14.47 3.65
CA TRP A 142 -3.19 13.45 2.70
C TRP A 142 -2.06 12.55 3.24
N ILE A 143 -1.19 13.01 4.16
CA ILE A 143 -0.18 12.13 4.80
C ILE A 143 -0.82 10.99 5.59
N PHE A 144 -1.94 11.24 6.27
CA PHE A 144 -2.62 10.24 7.10
C PHE A 144 -3.43 9.28 6.25
N VAL A 145 -4.02 9.77 5.16
CA VAL A 145 -4.67 8.92 4.14
C VAL A 145 -3.64 8.00 3.50
N ALA A 146 -2.51 8.54 3.04
CA ALA A 146 -1.40 7.75 2.49
C ALA A 146 -0.84 6.74 3.50
N LYS A 147 -0.73 7.14 4.79
CA LYS A 147 -0.31 6.22 5.87
C LYS A 147 -1.27 5.04 5.99
N ARG A 148 -2.58 5.30 6.08
CA ARG A 148 -3.60 4.26 6.22
C ARG A 148 -3.64 3.31 5.02
N ALA A 149 -3.48 3.84 3.80
CA ALA A 149 -3.39 3.01 2.60
C ALA A 149 -2.20 2.03 2.67
N ALA A 150 -1.05 2.51 3.14
CA ALA A 150 0.13 1.69 3.34
C ALA A 150 -0.02 0.67 4.49
N GLU A 151 -0.70 1.05 5.59
CA GLU A 151 -1.05 0.11 6.66
C GLU A 151 -1.98 -1.01 6.15
N ARG A 152 -2.99 -0.67 5.35
CA ARG A 152 -3.88 -1.65 4.73
C ARG A 152 -3.12 -2.63 3.84
N GLU A 153 -2.27 -2.13 2.94
CA GLU A 153 -1.47 -2.99 2.06
C GLU A 153 -0.54 -3.91 2.87
N ARG A 154 0.18 -3.37 3.86
CA ARG A 154 1.00 -4.17 4.77
C ARG A 154 0.18 -5.29 5.43
N ASP A 155 -1.00 -4.97 5.97
CA ASP A 155 -1.82 -5.91 6.71
C ASP A 155 -2.38 -7.02 5.81
N ALA A 156 -2.74 -6.68 4.56
CA ALA A 156 -3.13 -7.65 3.55
C ALA A 156 -1.97 -8.58 3.22
N LEU A 157 -0.81 -8.04 2.84
CA LEU A 157 0.37 -8.83 2.48
C LEU A 157 0.82 -9.74 3.62
N ALA A 158 0.87 -9.22 4.85
CA ALA A 158 1.25 -10.00 6.03
C ALA A 158 0.31 -11.19 6.29
N THR A 159 -0.98 -11.04 5.98
CA THR A 159 -1.99 -12.10 6.14
C THR A 159 -1.96 -13.11 4.99
N LEU A 160 -1.69 -12.63 3.78
CA LEU A 160 -1.81 -13.41 2.55
C LEU A 160 -0.52 -14.14 2.13
N GLN A 161 0.66 -13.63 2.48
CA GLN A 161 1.97 -14.17 2.03
C GLN A 161 2.19 -15.66 2.26
N ASN A 162 1.52 -16.27 3.25
CA ASN A 162 1.64 -17.70 3.56
C ASN A 162 0.57 -18.58 2.87
N LYS A 163 -0.40 -17.97 2.17
CA LYS A 163 -1.58 -18.64 1.61
C LYS A 163 -1.77 -18.38 0.13
N VAL A 164 -1.36 -17.20 -0.32
CA VAL A 164 -1.54 -16.66 -1.67
C VAL A 164 -0.19 -16.18 -2.16
N ARG A 165 0.04 -16.31 -3.47
CA ARG A 165 1.23 -15.77 -4.12
C ARG A 165 1.10 -14.26 -4.26
N VAL A 166 1.77 -13.56 -3.36
CA VAL A 166 1.87 -12.11 -3.29
C VAL A 166 3.31 -11.75 -2.92
N PRO A 167 3.77 -10.52 -3.23
CA PRO A 167 5.08 -10.07 -2.74
C PRO A 167 5.19 -10.19 -1.23
N GLY A 168 6.31 -10.72 -0.75
CA GLY A 168 6.61 -10.84 0.68
C GLY A 168 6.81 -9.47 1.30
N ILE A 169 6.27 -9.25 2.50
CA ILE A 169 6.48 -8.00 3.24
C ILE A 169 7.85 -8.04 3.94
N ILE A 170 8.69 -7.02 3.72
CA ILE A 170 10.04 -6.93 4.30
C ILE A 170 10.05 -5.95 5.49
N ASP A 171 9.67 -4.69 5.28
CA ASP A 171 9.53 -3.67 6.33
C ASP A 171 8.45 -2.66 5.91
N TYR A 172 8.06 -1.81 6.85
CA TYR A 172 7.09 -0.76 6.61
C TYR A 172 7.39 0.42 7.52
N ASN A 173 7.24 1.63 6.95
CA ASN A 173 7.22 2.84 7.75
C ASN A 173 6.38 3.93 7.09
N ARG A 174 5.40 4.45 7.84
CA ARG A 174 4.52 5.56 7.43
C ARG A 174 3.73 5.26 6.16
N HIS A 175 4.04 5.86 5.03
CA HIS A 175 3.38 5.63 3.75
C HIS A 175 4.25 4.83 2.79
N VAL A 176 5.31 4.18 3.30
CA VAL A 176 6.23 3.37 2.50
C VAL A 176 6.16 1.93 2.96
N VAL A 177 5.82 1.04 2.03
CA VAL A 177 5.89 -0.41 2.20
C VAL A 177 7.11 -0.90 1.44
N VAL A 178 7.94 -1.73 2.10
CA VAL A 178 9.08 -2.41 1.49
C VAL A 178 8.71 -3.88 1.31
N MET A 179 8.74 -4.36 0.08
CA MET A 179 8.31 -5.72 -0.28
C MET A 179 9.30 -6.38 -1.23
N THR A 180 9.22 -7.70 -1.39
CA THR A 180 10.02 -8.43 -2.36
C THR A 180 9.65 -8.01 -3.80
N VAL A 181 10.56 -8.26 -4.73
CA VAL A 181 10.29 -8.08 -6.16
C VAL A 181 9.29 -9.16 -6.60
N ALA A 182 8.21 -8.77 -7.28
CA ALA A 182 7.26 -9.72 -7.84
C ALA A 182 7.90 -10.50 -8.99
N HIS A 183 7.62 -11.80 -9.08
CA HIS A 183 8.24 -12.65 -10.09
C HIS A 183 7.64 -12.46 -11.48
N GLY A 184 8.52 -12.39 -12.49
CA GLY A 184 8.11 -12.32 -13.89
C GLY A 184 7.72 -10.91 -14.34
N SER A 185 6.76 -10.84 -15.26
CA SER A 185 6.35 -9.59 -15.91
C SER A 185 4.86 -9.33 -15.73
N GLU A 186 4.48 -8.06 -15.75
CA GLU A 186 3.08 -7.63 -15.75
C GLU A 186 2.29 -8.30 -16.89
N LEU A 187 1.18 -8.96 -16.56
CA LEU A 187 0.38 -9.77 -17.48
C LEU A 187 -0.11 -8.96 -18.69
N SER A 188 -0.40 -7.67 -18.49
CA SER A 188 -0.80 -6.76 -19.56
C SER A 188 0.28 -6.62 -20.65
N LYS A 189 1.56 -6.64 -20.26
CA LYS A 189 2.74 -6.37 -21.11
C LYS A 189 3.43 -7.62 -21.65
N THR A 190 3.10 -8.80 -21.14
CA THR A 190 3.71 -10.06 -21.59
C THR A 190 2.72 -10.93 -22.34
N THR A 191 3.24 -11.83 -23.18
CA THR A 191 2.48 -12.95 -23.72
C THR A 191 2.81 -14.17 -22.88
N VAL A 192 1.84 -15.05 -22.65
CA VAL A 192 2.02 -16.31 -21.93
C VAL A 192 1.89 -17.47 -22.90
N ASP A 193 2.65 -18.53 -22.68
CA ASP A 193 2.71 -19.68 -23.59
C ASP A 193 1.49 -20.60 -23.45
N ASP A 194 0.95 -20.72 -22.23
CA ASP A 194 -0.24 -21.52 -21.92
C ASP A 194 -1.31 -20.66 -21.22
N PRO A 195 -2.17 -19.96 -22.00
CA PRO A 195 -3.17 -19.06 -21.44
C PRO A 195 -4.17 -19.75 -20.49
N ASP A 196 -4.56 -20.99 -20.77
CA ASP A 196 -5.47 -21.74 -19.90
C ASP A 196 -4.82 -22.03 -18.54
N TRP A 197 -3.57 -22.48 -18.52
CA TRP A 197 -2.83 -22.73 -17.28
C TRP A 197 -2.66 -21.46 -16.43
N PHE A 198 -2.31 -20.34 -17.06
CA PHE A 198 -2.18 -19.06 -16.34
C PHE A 198 -3.53 -18.56 -15.81
N LEU A 199 -4.60 -18.70 -16.60
CA LEU A 199 -5.94 -18.32 -16.15
C LEU A 199 -6.39 -19.15 -14.94
N ASP A 200 -6.23 -20.48 -15.01
CA ASP A 200 -6.56 -21.37 -13.91
C ASP A 200 -5.72 -21.05 -12.66
N GLY A 201 -4.43 -20.71 -12.85
CA GLY A 201 -3.55 -20.22 -11.80
C GLY A 201 -4.06 -18.96 -11.11
N ILE A 202 -4.57 -17.98 -11.87
CA ILE A 202 -5.16 -16.74 -11.33
C ILE A 202 -6.46 -17.05 -10.58
N ILE A 203 -7.35 -17.86 -11.16
CA ILE A 203 -8.61 -18.26 -10.52
C ILE A 203 -8.33 -18.97 -9.18
N GLU A 204 -7.32 -19.83 -9.13
CA GLU A 204 -6.92 -20.50 -7.89
C GLU A 204 -6.37 -19.52 -6.85
N GLN A 205 -5.62 -18.48 -7.26
CA GLN A 205 -5.25 -17.41 -6.31
C GLN A 205 -6.49 -16.67 -5.81
N ILE A 206 -7.43 -16.28 -6.68
CA ILE A 206 -8.68 -15.61 -6.28
C ILE A 206 -9.45 -16.47 -5.26
N ARG A 207 -9.52 -17.78 -5.49
CA ARG A 207 -10.13 -18.74 -4.56
C ARG A 207 -9.44 -18.74 -3.19
N LYS A 208 -8.11 -18.78 -3.14
CA LYS A 208 -7.35 -18.72 -1.88
C LYS A 208 -7.51 -17.37 -1.16
N ILE A 209 -7.58 -16.28 -1.90
CA ILE A 209 -7.84 -14.93 -1.38
C ILE A 209 -9.23 -14.88 -0.73
N TYR A 210 -10.25 -15.40 -1.41
CA TYR A 210 -11.62 -15.47 -0.90
C TYR A 210 -11.71 -16.35 0.35
N ALA A 211 -11.07 -17.52 0.34
CA ALA A 211 -11.00 -18.41 1.50
C ALA A 211 -10.26 -17.79 2.69
N ALA A 212 -9.32 -16.87 2.45
CA ALA A 212 -8.67 -16.08 3.50
C ALA A 212 -9.55 -14.96 4.05
N GLY A 213 -10.74 -14.72 3.49
CA GLY A 213 -11.68 -13.67 3.90
C GLY A 213 -11.48 -12.33 3.18
N PHE A 214 -10.75 -12.31 2.07
CA PHE A 214 -10.41 -11.11 1.31
C PHE A 214 -11.00 -11.15 -0.10
N ILE A 215 -11.19 -9.98 -0.69
CA ILE A 215 -11.47 -9.77 -2.10
C ILE A 215 -10.56 -8.62 -2.53
N HIS A 216 -9.86 -8.78 -3.65
CA HIS A 216 -8.89 -7.77 -4.11
C HIS A 216 -9.57 -6.42 -4.38
N ALA A 217 -10.78 -6.44 -4.96
CA ALA A 217 -11.60 -5.29 -5.25
C ALA A 217 -10.92 -4.25 -6.17
N ASP A 218 -9.95 -4.69 -6.97
CA ASP A 218 -9.41 -3.94 -8.12
C ASP A 218 -8.58 -4.85 -9.04
N LEU A 219 -8.97 -6.13 -9.16
CA LEU A 219 -8.14 -7.09 -9.91
C LEU A 219 -8.25 -6.85 -11.43
N SER A 220 -7.10 -6.81 -12.10
CA SER A 220 -6.98 -6.64 -13.55
C SER A 220 -5.64 -7.19 -14.05
N GLU A 221 -5.42 -7.20 -15.36
CA GLU A 221 -4.16 -7.61 -15.99
C GLU A 221 -2.94 -6.76 -15.59
N TYR A 222 -3.17 -5.56 -15.05
CA TYR A 222 -2.12 -4.65 -14.58
C TYR A 222 -1.61 -5.01 -13.18
N ASN A 223 -2.40 -5.76 -12.42
CA ASN A 223 -2.12 -6.13 -11.02
C ASN A 223 -1.72 -7.61 -10.87
N VAL A 224 -1.50 -8.30 -11.99
CA VAL A 224 -1.06 -9.69 -12.04
C VAL A 224 0.31 -9.75 -12.71
N PHE A 225 1.26 -10.40 -12.04
CA PHE A 225 2.57 -10.71 -12.57
C PHE A 225 2.61 -12.20 -12.94
N ALA A 226 3.20 -12.50 -14.10
CA ALA A 226 3.28 -13.83 -14.67
C ALA A 226 4.73 -14.22 -14.90
N SER A 227 5.11 -15.39 -14.39
CA SER A 227 6.40 -16.03 -14.57
C SER A 227 6.23 -17.52 -14.89
N PRO A 228 7.28 -18.22 -15.35
CA PRO A 228 7.22 -19.68 -15.56
C PRO A 228 6.81 -20.45 -14.30
N GLU A 229 7.07 -19.91 -13.11
CA GLU A 229 6.74 -20.52 -11.83
C GLU A 229 5.26 -20.34 -11.45
N GLY A 230 4.54 -19.39 -12.06
CA GLY A 230 3.12 -19.13 -11.87
C GLY A 230 2.77 -17.64 -11.86
N VAL A 231 1.76 -17.27 -11.04
CA VAL A 231 1.27 -15.90 -10.95
C VAL A 231 1.39 -15.31 -9.56
N GLU A 232 1.60 -14.00 -9.50
CA GLU A 232 1.58 -13.21 -8.27
C GLU A 232 0.64 -12.01 -8.41
N ILE A 233 -0.06 -11.67 -7.33
CA ILE A 233 -1.02 -10.57 -7.31
C ILE A 233 -0.48 -9.43 -6.45
N ILE A 234 -0.48 -8.22 -7.00
CA ILE A 234 0.03 -7.00 -6.36
C ILE A 234 -1.06 -5.96 -6.18
N ASP A 235 -0.73 -4.87 -5.48
CA ASP A 235 -1.60 -3.70 -5.27
C ASP A 235 -2.82 -3.94 -4.37
N TRP A 236 -2.53 -4.14 -3.08
CA TRP A 236 -3.52 -4.47 -2.07
C TRP A 236 -4.18 -3.33 -1.28
N PRO A 237 -3.91 -2.01 -1.43
CA PRO A 237 -4.49 -1.01 -0.52
C PRO A 237 -6.03 -0.93 -0.58
N GLY A 238 -6.62 -1.33 -1.71
CA GLY A 238 -8.06 -1.29 -2.00
C GLY A 238 -8.87 -2.53 -1.60
N TYR A 239 -8.26 -3.58 -1.02
CA TYR A 239 -8.97 -4.83 -0.71
C TYR A 239 -10.22 -4.61 0.16
N VAL A 240 -11.20 -5.50 0.03
CA VAL A 240 -12.34 -5.59 0.96
C VAL A 240 -12.41 -6.97 1.59
N THR A 241 -13.19 -7.11 2.66
CA THR A 241 -13.44 -8.41 3.29
C THR A 241 -14.67 -9.08 2.68
N THR A 242 -14.79 -10.40 2.83
CA THR A 242 -15.93 -11.18 2.31
C THR A 242 -17.27 -10.85 2.98
N ILE A 243 -17.25 -10.14 4.11
CA ILE A 243 -18.44 -9.65 4.82
C ILE A 243 -18.91 -8.27 4.33
N HIS A 244 -18.19 -7.64 3.39
CA HIS A 244 -18.56 -6.35 2.84
C HIS A 244 -19.94 -6.43 2.14
N PRO A 245 -20.82 -5.41 2.25
CA PRO A 245 -22.14 -5.43 1.60
C PRO A 245 -22.08 -5.73 0.10
N ASP A 246 -21.08 -5.17 -0.58
CA ASP A 246 -20.86 -5.35 -2.02
C ASP A 246 -19.91 -6.51 -2.37
N ALA A 247 -19.58 -7.41 -1.43
CA ALA A 247 -18.60 -8.48 -1.63
C ALA A 247 -18.90 -9.33 -2.87
N LYS A 248 -20.17 -9.74 -3.07
CA LYS A 248 -20.57 -10.53 -4.24
C LYS A 248 -20.27 -9.78 -5.54
N PHE A 249 -20.63 -8.50 -5.61
CA PHE A 249 -20.43 -7.68 -6.80
C PHE A 249 -18.93 -7.48 -7.08
N LEU A 250 -18.13 -7.14 -6.07
CA LEU A 250 -16.71 -6.90 -6.22
C LEU A 250 -15.96 -8.16 -6.66
N LEU A 251 -16.31 -9.33 -6.11
CA LEU A 251 -15.73 -10.61 -6.55
C LEU A 251 -16.09 -10.90 -8.01
N THR A 252 -17.36 -10.80 -8.39
CA THR A 252 -17.81 -11.03 -9.77
C THR A 252 -17.12 -10.08 -10.74
N ARG A 253 -16.91 -8.82 -10.35
CA ARG A 253 -16.18 -7.84 -11.16
C ARG A 253 -14.71 -8.21 -11.33
N ASP A 254 -14.03 -8.60 -10.25
CA ASP A 254 -12.62 -9.02 -10.30
C ASP A 254 -12.45 -10.26 -11.21
N VAL A 255 -13.30 -11.27 -11.07
CA VAL A 255 -13.32 -12.46 -11.96
C VAL A 255 -13.62 -12.04 -13.40
N GLY A 256 -14.67 -11.24 -13.61
CA GLY A 256 -15.07 -10.78 -14.93
C GLY A 256 -13.99 -9.99 -15.67
N ASN A 257 -13.21 -9.16 -14.97
CA ASN A 257 -12.09 -8.43 -15.53
C ASN A 257 -11.01 -9.38 -16.08
N VAL A 258 -10.63 -10.39 -15.27
CA VAL A 258 -9.65 -11.41 -15.67
C VAL A 258 -10.16 -12.21 -16.88
N LEU A 259 -11.40 -12.70 -16.83
CA LEU A 259 -11.98 -13.46 -17.95
C LEU A 259 -12.07 -12.64 -19.24
N THR A 260 -12.47 -11.38 -19.14
CA THR A 260 -12.55 -10.46 -20.28
C THR A 260 -11.18 -10.25 -20.92
N PHE A 261 -10.13 -10.09 -20.10
CA PHE A 261 -8.77 -9.96 -20.60
C PHE A 261 -8.32 -11.21 -21.36
N PHE A 262 -8.51 -12.40 -20.79
CA PHE A 262 -8.09 -13.66 -21.42
C PHE A 262 -8.86 -13.97 -22.71
N ASN A 263 -10.17 -13.70 -22.74
CA ASN A 263 -10.96 -13.82 -23.95
C ASN A 263 -10.44 -12.85 -25.04
N ARG A 264 -10.26 -11.57 -24.70
CA ARG A 264 -9.79 -10.56 -25.65
C ARG A 264 -8.40 -10.86 -26.22
N LYS A 265 -7.46 -11.34 -25.39
CA LYS A 265 -6.05 -11.49 -25.77
C LYS A 265 -5.72 -12.87 -26.33
N TYR A 266 -6.40 -13.93 -25.85
CA TYR A 266 -6.07 -15.32 -26.16
C TYR A 266 -7.26 -16.13 -26.69
N GLY A 267 -8.48 -15.59 -26.71
CA GLY A 267 -9.69 -16.31 -27.13
C GLY A 267 -10.16 -17.37 -26.12
N VAL A 268 -9.61 -17.38 -24.90
CA VAL A 268 -10.01 -18.31 -23.85
C VAL A 268 -11.32 -17.84 -23.22
N VAL A 269 -12.34 -18.68 -23.28
CA VAL A 269 -13.68 -18.39 -22.74
C VAL A 269 -13.97 -19.28 -21.54
N ARG A 270 -14.56 -18.67 -20.50
CA ARG A 270 -15.11 -19.33 -19.31
C ARG A 270 -16.38 -18.61 -18.90
N GLU A 271 -17.34 -19.34 -18.34
CA GLU A 271 -18.56 -18.74 -17.79
C GLU A 271 -18.28 -18.10 -16.43
N CYS A 272 -18.57 -16.80 -16.30
CA CYS A 272 -18.22 -16.02 -15.12
C CYS A 272 -18.88 -16.54 -13.84
N ASP A 273 -20.16 -16.91 -13.92
CA ASP A 273 -20.92 -17.40 -12.78
C ASP A 273 -20.38 -18.74 -12.26
N GLU A 274 -19.99 -19.65 -13.17
CA GLU A 274 -19.37 -20.93 -12.81
C GLU A 274 -18.03 -20.73 -12.08
N VAL A 275 -17.20 -19.80 -12.55
CA VAL A 275 -15.93 -19.46 -11.90
C VAL A 275 -16.16 -18.82 -10.54
N VAL A 276 -17.14 -17.92 -10.41
CA VAL A 276 -17.50 -17.30 -9.13
C VAL A 276 -18.00 -18.35 -8.13
N ASP A 277 -18.80 -19.31 -8.57
CA ASP A 277 -19.27 -20.40 -7.71
C ASP A 277 -18.12 -21.33 -7.29
N TYR A 278 -17.22 -21.67 -8.22
CA TYR A 278 -16.00 -22.42 -7.91
C TYR A 278 -15.14 -21.72 -6.84
N VAL A 279 -14.97 -20.40 -6.94
CA VAL A 279 -14.23 -19.60 -5.97
C VAL A 279 -14.90 -19.65 -4.58
N LYS A 280 -16.23 -19.59 -4.51
CA LYS A 280 -16.99 -19.55 -3.24
C LYS A 280 -17.10 -20.90 -2.53
N CYS A 281 -16.98 -22.02 -3.25
CA CYS A 281 -17.19 -23.37 -2.72
C CYS A 281 -16.24 -23.81 -1.58
N CYS A 282 -15.35 -22.95 -1.08
CA CYS A 282 -14.38 -23.27 -0.02
C CYS A 282 -14.94 -23.36 1.42
N ASN A 283 -16.25 -23.19 1.65
CA ASN A 283 -16.85 -23.27 3.00
C ASN A 283 -17.68 -24.55 3.22
N GLY A 284 -17.05 -25.72 3.12
CA GLY A 284 -17.70 -26.99 3.43
C GLY A 284 -16.76 -28.00 4.06
N GLN A 285 -16.55 -27.92 5.38
CA GLN A 285 -16.48 -29.05 6.33
C GLN A 285 -16.00 -28.61 7.73
N SER A 286 -16.96 -28.30 8.62
CA SER A 286 -16.83 -28.48 10.08
C SER A 286 -18.19 -28.29 10.75
N ASN A 287 -19.15 -29.16 10.40
CA ASN A 287 -20.34 -29.38 11.21
C ASN A 287 -20.72 -30.86 11.12
N HIS A 288 -19.89 -31.72 11.69
CA HIS A 288 -20.35 -33.04 12.08
C HIS A 288 -21.21 -32.88 13.32
N LYS A 289 -22.53 -32.87 13.10
CA LYS A 289 -23.54 -33.21 14.10
C LYS A 289 -23.12 -34.54 14.75
N HIS A 290 -22.79 -34.50 16.04
CA HIS A 290 -22.87 -35.68 16.89
C HIS A 290 -24.36 -35.98 17.09
N THR A 291 -24.93 -36.80 16.21
CA THR A 291 -26.11 -37.60 16.56
C THR A 291 -25.60 -38.87 17.19
N ALA A 292 -25.50 -38.87 18.53
CA ALA A 292 -25.38 -40.08 19.31
C ALA A 292 -26.79 -40.66 19.50
N THR A 293 -27.16 -41.55 18.59
CA THR A 293 -28.09 -42.64 18.86
C THR A 293 -27.23 -43.88 18.88
N ASP A 294 -27.13 -44.56 20.02
CA ASP A 294 -27.59 -45.93 20.10
C ASP A 294 -27.62 -46.43 21.55
N ALA A 295 -28.75 -47.09 21.82
CA ALA A 295 -29.07 -47.75 23.05
C ALA A 295 -28.74 -49.25 22.93
N HIS A 296 -28.39 -49.82 24.09
CA HIS A 296 -28.70 -51.18 24.56
C HIS A 296 -27.80 -52.39 24.25
N THR A 297 -27.60 -53.12 25.35
CA THR A 297 -27.35 -54.57 25.53
C THR A 297 -25.92 -55.03 25.25
N THR A 298 -25.18 -55.64 26.17
CA THR A 298 -25.49 -56.55 27.30
C THR A 298 -24.63 -56.27 28.52
#